data_AF-A0A1X1BM56-F1
#
_entry.id   AF-A0A1X1BM56-F1
#
_cell.length_a   1.000
_cell.length_b   1.000
_cell.length_c   1.000
_cell.angle_alpha   90.00
_cell.angle_beta   90.00
_cell.angle_gamma   90.00
#
_symmetry.space_group_name_H-M   'P 1'
#
loop_
_entity.id
_entity.type
_entity.pdbx_description
1 polymer ?
#
loop_
_entity_poly.entity_id
_entity_poly.type
_entity_poly.pdbx_seq_one_letter_code
_entity_poly.pdbx_strand_id
1 'polypeptide(L)'
;MIFCRQTCRAIADTTIPAFFHGRCTAIPQQRFIQLTTLRDVKKTQKNLIDYQNNRRTYNVNVHDIKKNDNHTTAPEHNTTGHESHGNKQWFKIAKPGKEKGVAYWLLGSAAITAGVMAMGAYVRLNESGLSMLDWRLVGKQLPKDEQEWIQEFERYKTTPEYLKVHYDIDLEEYKNIYINEWAHRMLGRLSGICFGGGALYLALRRALAPGGYILAIGVAALGLSQAFVGKWMVDSGFKEPETENKTPRVSPYRLTIHFTNALAIYSLCLWNGIKLIKRDGNIVTPQTVAMRAVRNRARMSLLSTFLTMIYGTLVAGNDAGLAYNTWPKMLDTYIPDDYAHVDSLKHLFEKTGVVQFNHRCLGYITILATALTYCKTRAQGVPRPIRKLAMGALHASIIQVIIGIITVIKHVPLHGAMAHHTNAMALWSVLLMLLSRIK
;
A
#
# COMPACT_ATOMS: atom_id res chain seq x y z
N MET A 1 24.15 -5.92 26.40
CA MET A 1 24.70 -4.55 26.55
C MET A 1 26.19 -4.50 26.17
N ILE A 2 26.53 -5.00 24.97
CA ILE A 2 27.88 -4.96 24.37
C ILE A 2 27.66 -4.89 22.85
N PHE A 3 27.34 -3.70 22.32
CA PHE A 3 27.47 -3.37 20.88
C PHE A 3 27.22 -1.86 20.65
N CYS A 4 27.81 -1.00 21.50
CA CYS A 4 27.64 0.45 21.41
C CYS A 4 28.95 1.21 21.68
N ARG A 5 30.06 0.80 21.03
CA ARG A 5 31.37 1.46 21.23
C ARG A 5 32.32 1.53 20.02
N GLN A 6 31.84 1.47 18.77
CA GLN A 6 32.72 1.58 17.59
C GLN A 6 32.28 2.52 16.45
N THR A 7 31.37 3.47 16.70
CA THR A 7 30.92 4.42 15.66
C THR A 7 31.01 5.89 16.06
N CYS A 8 31.93 6.27 16.96
CA CYS A 8 32.13 7.66 17.38
C CYS A 8 33.59 8.15 17.36
N ARG A 9 34.45 7.62 16.49
CA ARG A 9 35.78 8.20 16.21
C ARG A 9 36.18 8.01 14.75
N ALA A 10 35.63 8.83 13.85
CA ALA A 10 36.19 9.06 12.50
C ALA A 10 35.49 10.23 11.77
N ILE A 11 35.18 11.36 12.43
CA ILE A 11 34.90 12.64 11.75
C ILE A 11 35.43 13.77 12.63
N ALA A 12 36.74 13.77 12.82
CA ALA A 12 37.53 14.93 13.21
C ALA A 12 38.85 14.74 12.45
N ASP A 13 39.37 15.82 11.88
CA ASP A 13 40.56 15.88 11.03
C ASP A 13 40.34 15.59 9.54
N THR A 14 40.01 16.64 8.80
CA THR A 14 40.74 16.95 7.56
C THR A 14 40.60 18.43 7.22
N THR A 15 41.69 19.14 7.51
CA THR A 15 41.96 20.53 7.21
C THR A 15 42.15 20.80 5.71
N ILE A 16 41.66 21.97 5.32
CA ILE A 16 41.81 22.68 4.04
C ILE A 16 43.29 23.02 3.76
N PRO A 17 43.68 23.21 2.49
CA PRO A 17 44.54 24.35 2.17
C PRO A 17 43.96 25.25 1.07
N ALA A 18 44.11 26.55 1.31
CA ALA A 18 43.75 27.67 0.45
C ALA A 18 44.97 28.20 -0.32
N PHE A 19 44.75 28.69 -1.55
CA PHE A 19 45.54 29.68 -2.31
C PHE A 19 44.83 29.86 -3.68
N PHE A 20 44.64 31.01 -4.34
CA PHE A 20 45.14 32.38 -4.24
C PHE A 20 44.08 33.37 -4.81
N HIS A 21 44.30 34.65 -4.51
CA HIS A 21 43.52 35.87 -4.82
C HIS A 21 43.12 36.15 -6.28
N GLY A 22 42.06 36.96 -6.48
CA GLY A 22 41.92 37.75 -7.71
C GLY A 22 40.56 38.42 -8.01
N ARG A 23 40.31 39.58 -7.38
CA ARG A 23 39.52 40.76 -7.83
C ARG A 23 38.02 40.65 -8.18
N CYS A 24 37.25 41.48 -7.46
CA CYS A 24 35.93 41.99 -7.84
C CYS A 24 36.02 42.96 -9.04
N THR A 25 35.08 42.84 -9.97
CA THR A 25 34.56 43.94 -10.79
C THR A 25 33.09 43.67 -11.12
N ALA A 26 32.26 44.71 -11.04
CA ALA A 26 30.81 44.71 -11.21
C ALA A 26 30.38 45.16 -12.63
N ILE A 27 29.30 44.54 -13.16
CA ILE A 27 28.23 45.07 -14.07
C ILE A 27 28.67 45.40 -15.53
N PRO A 28 27.88 45.08 -16.62
CA PRO A 28 26.45 45.40 -16.77
C PRO A 28 25.49 44.41 -17.45
N GLN A 29 24.20 44.68 -17.18
CA GLN A 29 23.01 44.28 -17.92
C GLN A 29 23.11 44.64 -19.43
N GLN A 30 22.70 43.73 -20.32
CA GLN A 30 21.64 43.94 -21.34
C GLN A 30 21.71 42.91 -22.48
N ARG A 31 20.51 42.61 -23.03
CA ARG A 31 20.16 41.96 -24.32
C ARG A 31 20.15 40.42 -24.38
N PHE A 32 18.96 39.86 -24.20
CA PHE A 32 18.45 38.84 -25.12
C PHE A 32 16.97 39.13 -25.41
N ILE A 33 16.70 39.58 -26.64
CA ILE A 33 15.37 39.82 -27.20
C ILE A 33 14.88 38.53 -27.88
N GLN A 34 13.57 38.34 -27.72
CA GLN A 34 12.65 37.35 -28.25
C GLN A 34 12.84 36.92 -29.72
N LEU A 35 12.67 35.62 -29.96
CA LEU A 35 12.08 35.11 -31.20
C LEU A 35 10.78 34.37 -30.83
N THR A 36 9.69 35.12 -30.72
CA THR A 36 8.34 34.57 -30.66
C THR A 36 7.76 34.64 -32.07
N THR A 37 7.50 33.48 -32.69
CA THR A 37 6.98 33.46 -34.06
C THR A 37 5.53 33.96 -34.10
N LEU A 38 5.16 34.69 -35.14
CA LEU A 38 3.81 35.26 -35.36
C LEU A 38 2.66 34.21 -35.31
N ARG A 39 2.98 32.91 -35.42
CA ARG A 39 2.01 31.81 -35.21
C ARG A 39 1.57 31.66 -33.76
N ASP A 40 2.47 31.89 -32.80
CA ASP A 40 2.18 31.68 -31.38
C ASP A 40 1.29 32.79 -30.82
N VAL A 41 1.42 34.02 -31.33
CA VAL A 41 0.56 35.15 -30.96
C VAL A 41 -0.87 34.94 -31.45
N LYS A 42 -1.07 34.51 -32.72
CA LYS A 42 -2.41 34.23 -33.25
C LYS A 42 -3.10 33.06 -32.54
N LYS A 43 -2.36 32.01 -32.16
CA LYS A 43 -2.91 30.86 -31.42
C LYS A 43 -3.32 31.24 -29.98
N THR A 44 -2.55 32.11 -29.34
CA THR A 44 -2.85 32.61 -28.00
C THR A 44 -4.06 33.55 -28.01
N GLN A 45 -4.18 34.40 -29.03
CA GLN A 45 -5.30 35.32 -29.20
C GLN A 45 -6.63 34.58 -29.50
N LYS A 46 -6.59 33.52 -30.32
CA LYS A 46 -7.76 32.66 -30.57
C LYS A 46 -8.24 31.96 -29.30
N ASN A 47 -7.32 31.42 -28.49
CA ASN A 47 -7.66 30.77 -27.22
C ASN A 47 -8.24 31.75 -26.18
N LEU A 48 -7.82 33.02 -26.19
CA LEU A 48 -8.39 34.06 -25.33
C LEU A 48 -9.81 34.47 -25.76
N ILE A 49 -10.06 34.57 -27.06
CA ILE A 49 -11.40 34.86 -27.62
C ILE A 49 -12.37 33.71 -27.31
N ASP A 50 -11.95 32.45 -27.49
CA ASP A 50 -12.77 31.27 -27.15
C ASP A 50 -13.06 31.18 -25.64
N TYR A 51 -12.09 31.56 -24.80
CA TYR A 51 -12.29 31.64 -23.35
C TYR A 51 -13.28 32.74 -22.93
N GLN A 52 -13.21 33.92 -23.56
CA GLN A 52 -14.13 35.03 -23.30
C GLN A 52 -15.55 34.75 -23.81
N ASN A 53 -15.68 34.10 -24.98
CA ASN A 53 -16.98 33.71 -25.53
C ASN A 53 -17.66 32.63 -24.68
N ASN A 54 -16.92 31.63 -24.18
CA ASN A 54 -17.46 30.66 -23.23
C ASN A 54 -17.90 31.32 -21.91
N ARG A 55 -17.20 32.36 -21.45
CA ARG A 55 -17.61 33.09 -20.24
C ARG A 55 -18.92 33.87 -20.43
N ARG A 56 -19.19 34.40 -21.63
CA ARG A 56 -20.46 35.08 -21.95
C ARG A 56 -21.63 34.10 -22.01
N THR A 57 -21.48 32.93 -22.64
CA THR A 57 -22.55 31.91 -22.68
C THR A 57 -22.89 31.34 -21.31
N TYR A 58 -21.92 31.24 -20.38
CA TYR A 58 -22.19 30.87 -18.99
C TYR A 58 -22.91 31.98 -18.19
N ASN A 59 -22.63 33.26 -18.43
CA ASN A 59 -23.28 34.35 -17.71
C ASN A 59 -24.71 34.66 -18.21
N VAL A 60 -25.02 34.40 -19.49
CA VAL A 60 -26.38 34.56 -20.02
C VAL A 60 -27.34 33.53 -19.40
N ASN A 61 -26.90 32.29 -19.19
CA ASN A 61 -27.74 31.24 -18.59
C ASN A 61 -28.03 31.41 -17.07
N VAL A 62 -27.32 32.30 -16.37
CA VAL A 62 -27.52 32.52 -14.92
C VAL A 62 -28.54 33.63 -14.66
N HIS A 63 -28.82 34.51 -15.64
CA HIS A 63 -29.78 35.60 -15.48
C HIS A 63 -31.23 35.24 -15.87
N ASP A 64 -31.45 34.21 -16.68
CA ASP A 64 -32.78 33.81 -17.16
C ASP A 64 -33.53 32.80 -16.27
N ILE A 65 -33.00 32.45 -15.09
CA ILE A 65 -33.65 31.49 -14.15
C ILE A 65 -34.42 32.21 -13.01
N LYS A 66 -34.44 33.55 -12.97
CA LYS A 66 -35.19 34.32 -11.97
C LYS A 66 -36.17 35.30 -12.62
N LYS A 67 -37.21 34.76 -13.29
CA LYS A 67 -38.47 35.46 -13.56
C LYS A 67 -39.49 34.46 -14.10
N ASN A 68 -40.32 33.92 -13.20
CA ASN A 68 -41.75 33.62 -13.43
C ASN A 68 -42.29 32.82 -12.25
N ASP A 69 -42.69 33.53 -11.20
CA ASP A 69 -43.79 33.11 -10.34
C ASP A 69 -45.03 33.86 -10.83
N ASN A 70 -46.08 33.13 -11.26
CA ASN A 70 -47.47 33.51 -11.03
C ASN A 70 -48.46 32.40 -11.44
N HIS A 71 -49.43 32.21 -10.54
CA HIS A 71 -50.61 31.36 -10.53
C HIS A 71 -51.24 30.90 -11.86
N THR A 72 -51.58 29.61 -11.95
CA THR A 72 -52.90 29.14 -12.44
C THR A 72 -53.20 27.71 -11.97
N THR A 73 -54.47 27.46 -11.64
CA THR A 73 -55.07 26.23 -11.08
C THR A 73 -55.52 25.22 -12.12
N ALA A 74 -55.19 23.93 -11.90
CA ALA A 74 -55.83 22.66 -12.35
C ALA A 74 -56.00 22.38 -13.88
N PRO A 75 -55.99 21.12 -14.38
CA PRO A 75 -56.43 19.88 -13.71
C PRO A 75 -55.43 18.70 -13.74
N GLU A 76 -55.78 17.68 -12.95
CA GLU A 76 -55.11 16.38 -12.82
C GLU A 76 -54.80 15.74 -14.17
N HIS A 77 -53.51 15.54 -14.44
CA HIS A 77 -53.06 14.60 -15.46
C HIS A 77 -52.27 13.50 -14.76
N ASN A 78 -52.91 12.34 -14.63
CA ASN A 78 -52.26 11.07 -14.37
C ASN A 78 -51.17 10.86 -15.44
N THR A 79 -49.93 11.15 -15.07
CA THR A 79 -48.76 10.69 -15.80
C THR A 79 -47.98 9.83 -14.84
N THR A 80 -48.15 8.53 -15.02
CA THR A 80 -47.24 7.48 -14.56
C THR A 80 -45.88 7.73 -15.20
N GLY A 81 -45.14 8.68 -14.63
CA GLY A 81 -43.74 8.90 -14.92
C GLY A 81 -42.98 7.68 -14.42
N HIS A 82 -42.66 6.79 -15.36
CA HIS A 82 -41.69 5.72 -15.19
C HIS A 82 -40.37 6.32 -14.67
N GLU A 83 -40.22 6.42 -13.35
CA GLU A 83 -38.93 6.61 -12.73
C GLU A 83 -38.08 5.43 -13.20
N SER A 84 -37.02 5.70 -13.94
CA SER A 84 -36.00 4.72 -14.25
C SER A 84 -35.25 4.37 -12.95
N HIS A 85 -35.90 3.56 -12.12
CA HIS A 85 -35.37 2.89 -10.94
C HIS A 85 -34.36 1.80 -11.36
N GLY A 86 -33.27 2.23 -12.01
CA GLY A 86 -32.17 1.38 -12.44
C GLY A 86 -30.91 1.51 -11.59
N ASN A 87 -30.94 2.28 -10.50
CA ASN A 87 -29.75 2.51 -9.67
C ASN A 87 -29.69 1.50 -8.50
N LYS A 88 -29.35 0.25 -8.85
CA LYS A 88 -28.99 -0.90 -7.99
C LYS A 88 -29.04 -0.61 -6.48
N GLN A 89 -30.24 -0.64 -5.91
CA GLN A 89 -30.52 -0.40 -4.49
C GLN A 89 -29.75 -1.35 -3.55
N TRP A 90 -29.37 -2.53 -4.06
CA TRP A 90 -28.72 -3.62 -3.34
C TRP A 90 -27.25 -3.36 -2.97
N PHE A 91 -26.55 -2.41 -3.61
CA PHE A 91 -25.15 -2.09 -3.27
C PHE A 91 -25.00 -0.98 -2.22
N LYS A 92 -26.10 -0.54 -1.59
CA LYS A 92 -26.03 0.35 -0.41
C LYS A 92 -25.48 -0.43 0.77
N ILE A 93 -24.40 0.06 1.37
CA ILE A 93 -23.69 -0.61 2.48
C ILE A 93 -24.14 -0.13 3.86
N ALA A 94 -24.65 1.11 3.98
CA ALA A 94 -25.20 1.66 5.21
C ALA A 94 -26.60 2.22 4.96
N LYS A 95 -27.45 2.20 5.98
CA LYS A 95 -28.74 2.89 5.95
C LYS A 95 -28.55 4.42 6.06
N PRO A 96 -29.49 5.21 5.52
CA PRO A 96 -29.45 6.67 5.63
C PRO A 96 -29.31 7.15 7.08
N GLY A 97 -28.40 8.09 7.32
CA GLY A 97 -28.10 8.65 8.64
C GLY A 97 -27.20 7.79 9.52
N LYS A 98 -26.73 6.63 9.02
CA LYS A 98 -25.83 5.71 9.74
C LYS A 98 -24.48 5.52 9.04
N GLU A 99 -24.25 6.22 7.92
CA GLU A 99 -23.05 6.09 7.08
C GLU A 99 -21.75 6.33 7.86
N LYS A 100 -21.70 7.36 8.71
CA LYS A 100 -20.49 7.69 9.49
C LYS A 100 -20.06 6.58 10.44
N GLY A 101 -21.02 5.96 11.15
CA GLY A 101 -20.73 4.86 12.08
C GLY A 101 -20.17 3.63 11.35
N VAL A 102 -20.80 3.25 10.24
CA VAL A 102 -20.32 2.14 9.39
C VAL A 102 -18.96 2.47 8.78
N ALA A 103 -18.74 3.73 8.39
CA ALA A 103 -17.47 4.18 7.83
C ALA A 103 -16.32 4.08 8.84
N TYR A 104 -16.51 4.58 10.07
CA TYR A 104 -15.48 4.52 11.11
C TYR A 104 -15.17 3.09 11.52
N TRP A 105 -16.17 2.21 11.58
CA TRP A 105 -15.94 0.78 11.80
C TRP A 105 -15.07 0.16 10.69
N LEU A 106 -15.38 0.43 9.42
CA LEU A 106 -14.59 -0.07 8.29
C LEU A 106 -13.16 0.51 8.28
N LEU A 107 -13.00 1.80 8.55
CA LEU A 107 -11.68 2.45 8.59
C LEU A 107 -10.85 1.99 9.80
N GLY A 108 -11.46 1.83 10.96
CA GLY A 108 -10.82 1.23 12.13
C GLY A 108 -10.37 -0.20 11.86
N SER A 109 -11.22 -0.99 11.19
CA SER A 109 -10.88 -2.35 10.74
C SER A 109 -9.72 -2.37 9.74
N ALA A 110 -9.68 -1.42 8.80
CA ALA A 110 -8.55 -1.27 7.88
C ALA A 110 -7.27 -0.86 8.63
N ALA A 111 -7.36 0.05 9.60
CA ALA A 111 -6.21 0.51 10.38
C ALA A 111 -5.61 -0.61 11.23
N ILE A 112 -6.42 -1.39 11.96
CA ILE A 112 -5.91 -2.53 12.72
C ILE A 112 -5.36 -3.62 11.81
N THR A 113 -5.98 -3.88 10.65
CA THR A 113 -5.44 -4.83 9.66
C THR A 113 -4.08 -4.39 9.14
N ALA A 114 -3.89 -3.09 8.85
CA ALA A 114 -2.58 -2.57 8.46
C ALA A 114 -1.55 -2.70 9.59
N GLY A 115 -1.95 -2.51 10.85
CA GLY A 115 -1.11 -2.77 12.02
C GLY A 115 -0.68 -4.25 12.13
N VAL A 116 -1.62 -5.18 11.92
CA VAL A 116 -1.31 -6.63 11.86
C VAL A 116 -0.33 -6.93 10.73
N MET A 117 -0.53 -6.36 9.53
CA MET A 117 0.36 -6.56 8.40
C MET A 117 1.78 -6.03 8.67
N ALA A 118 1.90 -4.84 9.25
CA ALA A 118 3.20 -4.28 9.64
C ALA A 118 3.89 -5.14 10.70
N MET A 119 3.17 -5.56 11.74
CA MET A 119 3.73 -6.46 12.76
C MET A 119 4.11 -7.82 12.15
N GLY A 120 3.33 -8.32 11.18
CA GLY A 120 3.63 -9.54 10.43
C GLY A 120 4.92 -9.44 9.62
N ALA A 121 5.15 -8.29 8.98
CA ALA A 121 6.41 -8.02 8.31
C ALA A 121 7.57 -7.96 9.32
N TYR A 122 7.39 -7.31 10.46
CA TYR A 122 8.39 -7.22 11.51
C TYR A 122 8.82 -8.60 12.02
N VAL A 123 7.87 -9.48 12.39
CA VAL A 123 8.19 -10.82 12.89
C VAL A 123 8.86 -11.70 11.83
N ARG A 124 8.56 -11.50 10.54
CA ARG A 124 9.27 -12.22 9.47
C ARG A 124 10.69 -11.71 9.28
N LEU A 125 10.87 -10.38 9.29
CA LEU A 125 12.16 -9.72 9.03
C LEU A 125 13.14 -9.83 10.21
N ASN A 126 12.63 -9.99 11.43
CA ASN A 126 13.41 -10.22 12.64
C ASN A 126 13.41 -11.71 13.05
N GLU A 127 13.08 -12.61 12.12
CA GLU A 127 13.15 -14.07 12.27
C GLU A 127 12.40 -14.65 13.48
N SER A 128 11.45 -13.90 14.04
CA SER A 128 10.70 -14.31 15.22
C SER A 128 9.46 -15.14 14.89
N GLY A 129 9.10 -15.29 13.61
CA GLY A 129 7.83 -15.88 13.16
C GLY A 129 7.66 -17.39 13.38
N LEU A 130 8.64 -18.07 13.98
CA LEU A 130 8.63 -19.52 14.26
C LEU A 130 9.06 -19.84 15.71
N SER A 131 9.03 -18.85 16.61
CA SER A 131 9.36 -18.98 18.02
C SER A 131 8.27 -19.66 18.87
N MET A 132 7.01 -19.64 18.41
CA MET A 132 5.85 -20.23 19.08
C MET A 132 5.31 -21.45 18.33
N LEU A 133 5.50 -22.64 18.92
CA LEU A 133 5.03 -23.91 18.36
C LEU A 133 3.52 -24.09 18.42
N ASP A 134 2.87 -23.56 19.46
CA ASP A 134 1.45 -23.81 19.71
C ASP A 134 0.56 -22.88 18.88
N TRP A 135 -0.29 -23.44 18.03
CA TRP A 135 -1.38 -22.70 17.39
C TRP A 135 -2.72 -23.01 18.07
N ARG A 136 -3.14 -22.17 19.02
CA ARG A 136 -4.46 -22.27 19.68
C ARG A 136 -5.37 -21.15 19.19
N LEU A 137 -6.62 -21.46 18.85
CA LEU A 137 -7.58 -20.47 18.33
C LEU A 137 -7.78 -19.28 19.28
N VAL A 138 -8.01 -19.55 20.57
CA VAL A 138 -8.21 -18.52 21.61
C VAL A 138 -6.90 -17.79 21.98
N GLY A 139 -5.76 -18.34 21.60
CA GLY A 139 -4.43 -17.82 21.98
C GLY A 139 -3.82 -18.58 23.15
N LYS A 140 -2.58 -18.23 23.46
CA LYS A 140 -1.81 -18.71 24.61
C LYS A 140 -1.42 -17.49 25.42
N GLN A 141 -1.58 -17.54 26.74
CA GLN A 141 -1.08 -16.49 27.62
C GLN A 141 0.45 -16.46 27.57
N LEU A 142 1.05 -15.30 27.83
CA LEU A 142 2.50 -15.24 28.03
C LEU A 142 2.87 -16.12 29.24
N PRO A 143 4.03 -16.80 29.20
CA PRO A 143 4.56 -17.48 30.37
C PRO A 143 4.62 -16.55 31.57
N LYS A 144 4.08 -17.01 32.71
CA LYS A 144 3.84 -16.19 33.92
C LYS A 144 5.05 -16.08 34.82
N ASP A 145 5.88 -17.11 34.83
CA ASP A 145 7.06 -17.21 35.67
C ASP A 145 8.25 -17.77 34.87
N GLU A 146 9.42 -17.77 35.50
CA GLU A 146 10.66 -18.22 34.91
C GLU A 146 10.63 -19.71 34.54
N GLN A 147 9.90 -20.54 35.29
CA GLN A 147 9.81 -21.97 35.01
C GLN A 147 9.03 -22.24 33.72
N GLU A 148 7.90 -21.55 33.52
CA GLU A 148 7.14 -21.63 32.26
C GLU A 148 7.98 -21.13 31.07
N TRP A 149 8.79 -20.07 31.26
CA TRP A 149 9.71 -19.57 30.22
C TRP A 149 10.78 -20.59 29.85
N ILE A 150 11.40 -21.22 30.84
CA ILE A 150 12.41 -22.27 30.61
C ILE A 150 11.77 -23.44 29.86
N GLN A 151 10.57 -23.89 30.25
CA GLN A 151 9.87 -24.98 29.56
C GLN A 151 9.60 -24.67 28.08
N GLU A 152 9.13 -23.45 27.78
CA GLU A 152 8.91 -23.02 26.40
C GLU A 152 10.22 -22.92 25.62
N PHE A 153 11.28 -22.43 26.26
CA PHE A 153 12.60 -22.34 25.62
C PHE A 153 13.18 -23.73 25.31
N GLU A 154 13.07 -24.68 26.23
CA GLU A 154 13.48 -26.07 25.99
C GLU A 154 12.70 -26.70 24.83
N ARG A 155 11.40 -26.41 24.71
CA ARG A 155 10.62 -26.82 23.53
C ARG A 155 11.11 -26.14 22.24
N TYR A 156 11.49 -24.87 22.31
CA TYR A 156 12.01 -24.15 21.16
C TYR A 156 13.37 -24.70 20.68
N LYS A 157 14.23 -25.15 21.60
CA LYS A 157 15.52 -25.77 21.29
C LYS A 157 15.42 -27.02 20.42
N THR A 158 14.27 -27.71 20.42
CA THR A 158 14.04 -28.88 19.56
C THR A 158 13.66 -28.52 18.13
N THR A 159 13.48 -27.23 17.81
CA THR A 159 13.00 -26.79 16.50
C THR A 159 14.15 -26.65 15.50
N PRO A 160 13.90 -26.84 14.19
CA PRO A 160 14.89 -26.56 13.16
C PRO A 160 15.40 -25.11 13.19
N GLU A 161 14.52 -24.15 13.54
CA GLU A 161 14.85 -22.72 13.64
C GLU A 161 15.95 -22.47 14.66
N TYR A 162 15.82 -23.02 15.88
CA TYR A 162 16.87 -22.91 16.89
C TYR A 162 18.16 -23.59 16.43
N LEU A 163 18.06 -24.80 15.86
CA LEU A 163 19.23 -25.59 15.48
C LEU A 163 20.04 -24.98 14.33
N LYS A 164 19.41 -24.20 13.43
CA LYS A 164 20.06 -23.68 12.21
C LYS A 164 20.17 -22.15 12.16
N VAL A 165 19.31 -21.41 12.84
CA VAL A 165 19.24 -19.92 12.75
C VAL A 165 19.60 -19.27 14.07
N HIS A 166 18.95 -19.68 15.16
CA HIS A 166 19.12 -19.10 16.49
C HIS A 166 19.92 -20.02 17.43
N TYR A 167 20.96 -20.67 16.91
CA TYR A 167 21.80 -21.51 17.75
C TYR A 167 22.50 -20.61 18.78
N ASP A 168 22.58 -21.07 20.03
CA ASP A 168 23.29 -20.39 21.12
C ASP A 168 22.66 -19.08 21.65
N ILE A 169 21.39 -18.79 21.31
CA ILE A 169 20.69 -17.66 21.96
C ILE A 169 20.43 -17.96 23.45
N ASP A 170 20.41 -16.91 24.27
CA ASP A 170 20.03 -17.04 25.69
C ASP A 170 18.50 -16.95 25.91
N LEU A 171 18.07 -17.11 27.17
CA LEU A 171 16.65 -17.05 27.52
C LEU A 171 16.03 -15.66 27.29
N GLU A 172 16.79 -14.58 27.45
CA GLU A 172 16.29 -13.21 27.26
C GLU A 172 16.13 -12.88 25.77
N GLU A 173 17.05 -13.35 24.93
CA GLU A 173 16.94 -13.30 23.48
C GLU A 173 15.73 -14.13 22.99
N TYR A 174 15.52 -15.32 23.56
CA TYR A 174 14.32 -16.12 23.29
C TYR A 174 13.03 -15.38 23.66
N LYS A 175 12.97 -14.77 24.85
CA LYS A 175 11.81 -13.96 25.28
C LYS A 175 11.50 -12.85 24.27
N ASN A 176 12.51 -12.17 23.73
CA ASN A 176 12.31 -11.11 22.75
C ASN A 176 11.63 -11.64 21.47
N ILE A 177 12.16 -12.71 20.86
CA ILE A 177 11.52 -13.29 19.66
C ILE A 177 10.12 -13.83 19.96
N TYR A 178 9.92 -14.46 21.12
CA TYR A 178 8.61 -14.97 21.54
C TYR A 178 7.57 -13.88 21.70
N ILE A 179 7.92 -12.78 22.39
CA ILE A 179 7.01 -11.65 22.64
C ILE A 179 6.61 -11.00 21.32
N ASN A 180 7.54 -10.86 20.37
CA ASN A 180 7.24 -10.30 19.06
C ASN A 180 6.20 -11.14 18.31
N GLU A 181 6.39 -12.47 18.29
CA GLU A 181 5.43 -13.37 17.65
C GLU A 181 4.08 -13.42 18.39
N TRP A 182 4.12 -13.48 19.72
CA TRP A 182 2.93 -13.45 20.55
C TRP A 182 2.10 -12.18 20.30
N ALA A 183 2.75 -11.02 20.27
CA ALA A 183 2.11 -9.73 20.00
C ALA A 183 1.48 -9.70 18.61
N HIS A 184 2.17 -10.18 17.58
CA HIS A 184 1.60 -10.31 16.23
C HIS A 184 0.34 -11.19 16.22
N ARG A 185 0.42 -12.37 16.84
CA ARG A 185 -0.66 -13.34 16.96
C ARG A 185 -1.86 -12.76 17.74
N MET A 186 -1.61 -12.04 18.83
CA MET A 186 -2.68 -11.40 19.63
C MET A 186 -3.33 -10.25 18.88
N LEU A 187 -2.54 -9.43 18.17
CA LEU A 187 -3.07 -8.33 17.35
C LEU A 187 -3.98 -8.86 16.23
N GLY A 188 -3.62 -10.00 15.61
CA GLY A 188 -4.48 -10.68 14.65
C GLY A 188 -5.84 -11.10 15.22
N ARG A 189 -5.86 -11.61 16.46
CA ARG A 189 -7.12 -11.96 17.17
C ARG A 189 -7.93 -10.72 17.54
N LEU A 190 -7.27 -9.69 18.06
CA LEU A 190 -7.90 -8.41 18.37
C LEU A 190 -8.56 -7.81 17.12
N SER A 191 -7.88 -7.88 15.96
CA SER A 191 -8.46 -7.47 14.67
C SER A 191 -9.76 -8.23 14.35
N GLY A 192 -9.78 -9.55 14.55
CA GLY A 192 -10.99 -10.36 14.38
C GLY A 192 -12.14 -9.95 15.31
N ILE A 193 -11.83 -9.71 16.59
CA ILE A 193 -12.81 -9.27 17.60
C ILE A 193 -13.35 -7.88 17.26
N CYS A 194 -12.48 -6.90 16.95
CA CYS A 194 -12.87 -5.55 16.58
C CYS A 194 -13.75 -5.54 15.32
N PHE A 195 -13.38 -6.33 14.30
CA PHE A 195 -14.18 -6.45 13.08
C PHE A 195 -15.53 -7.11 13.36
N GLY A 196 -15.53 -8.32 13.92
CA GLY A 196 -16.73 -9.13 14.15
C GLY A 196 -17.68 -8.50 15.16
N GLY A 197 -17.15 -8.00 16.28
CA GLY A 197 -17.92 -7.27 17.29
C GLY A 197 -18.53 -5.98 16.73
N GLY A 198 -17.77 -5.22 15.93
CA GLY A 198 -18.28 -4.04 15.24
C GLY A 198 -19.37 -4.36 14.22
N ALA A 199 -19.20 -5.44 13.44
CA ALA A 199 -20.20 -5.92 12.49
C ALA A 199 -21.51 -6.31 13.20
N LEU A 200 -21.40 -7.09 14.27
CA LEU A 200 -22.54 -7.53 15.08
C LEU A 200 -23.25 -6.33 15.72
N TYR A 201 -22.50 -5.42 16.34
CA TYR A 201 -23.06 -4.19 16.92
C TYR A 201 -23.86 -3.38 15.89
N LEU A 202 -23.30 -3.15 14.71
CA LEU A 202 -23.97 -2.38 13.65
C LEU A 202 -25.17 -3.13 13.05
N ALA A 203 -25.12 -4.46 12.98
CA ALA A 203 -26.24 -5.30 12.58
C ALA A 203 -27.40 -5.21 13.59
N LEU A 204 -27.11 -5.33 14.88
CA LEU A 204 -28.11 -5.19 15.97
C LEU A 204 -28.73 -3.79 15.99
N ARG A 205 -27.93 -2.75 15.72
CA ARG A 205 -28.42 -1.36 15.58
C ARG A 205 -29.13 -1.09 14.24
N ARG A 206 -29.34 -2.12 13.42
CA ARG A 206 -29.98 -2.05 12.10
C ARG A 206 -29.34 -0.99 11.19
N ALA A 207 -28.03 -0.73 11.35
CA ALA A 207 -27.29 0.31 10.63
C ALA A 207 -26.83 -0.14 9.24
N LEU A 208 -26.67 -1.45 9.02
CA LEU A 208 -26.28 -2.02 7.74
C LEU A 208 -27.47 -2.09 6.77
N ALA A 209 -27.20 -1.79 5.50
CA ALA A 209 -28.10 -2.06 4.38
C ALA A 209 -27.72 -3.42 3.74
N PRO A 210 -28.49 -3.99 2.79
CA PRO A 210 -28.23 -5.33 2.24
C PRO A 210 -26.79 -5.55 1.76
N GLY A 211 -26.22 -4.58 1.03
CA GLY A 211 -24.82 -4.64 0.60
C GLY A 211 -23.81 -4.59 1.75
N GLY A 212 -24.18 -4.01 2.89
CA GLY A 212 -23.36 -3.94 4.09
C GLY A 212 -23.26 -5.29 4.80
N TYR A 213 -24.35 -6.05 4.83
CA TYR A 213 -24.34 -7.43 5.32
C TYR A 213 -23.48 -8.32 4.41
N ILE A 214 -23.63 -8.21 3.08
CA ILE A 214 -22.81 -8.96 2.12
C ILE A 214 -21.32 -8.62 2.29
N LEU A 215 -20.97 -7.34 2.41
CA LEU A 215 -19.60 -6.89 2.66
C LEU A 215 -19.06 -7.45 3.99
N ALA A 216 -19.85 -7.37 5.07
CA ALA A 216 -19.45 -7.83 6.39
C ALA A 216 -19.19 -9.34 6.39
N ILE A 217 -20.08 -10.13 5.79
CA ILE A 217 -19.94 -11.59 5.64
C ILE A 217 -18.73 -11.92 4.77
N GLY A 218 -18.55 -11.24 3.64
CA GLY A 218 -17.41 -11.46 2.74
C GLY A 218 -16.07 -11.18 3.42
N VAL A 219 -15.96 -10.07 4.15
CA VAL A 219 -14.74 -9.74 4.91
C VAL A 219 -14.55 -10.68 6.09
N ALA A 220 -15.62 -11.11 6.77
CA ALA A 220 -15.53 -12.13 7.83
C ALA A 220 -15.01 -13.47 7.28
N ALA A 221 -15.49 -13.90 6.11
CA ALA A 221 -15.02 -15.11 5.44
C ALA A 221 -13.53 -15.01 5.07
N LEU A 222 -13.09 -13.86 4.55
CA LEU A 222 -11.66 -13.60 4.30
C LEU A 222 -10.85 -13.56 5.61
N GLY A 223 -11.42 -13.05 6.71
CA GLY A 223 -10.78 -13.05 8.02
C GLY A 223 -10.60 -14.46 8.59
N LEU A 224 -11.61 -15.33 8.43
CA LEU A 224 -11.50 -16.74 8.80
C LEU A 224 -10.48 -17.48 7.92
N SER A 225 -10.49 -17.23 6.60
CA SER A 225 -9.46 -17.78 5.72
C SER A 225 -8.07 -17.27 6.09
N GLN A 226 -7.94 -16.02 6.57
CA GLN A 226 -6.67 -15.46 7.03
C GLN A 226 -6.09 -16.23 8.21
N ALA A 227 -6.93 -16.59 9.18
CA ALA A 227 -6.51 -17.40 10.33
C ALA A 227 -6.05 -18.80 9.89
N PHE A 228 -6.81 -19.44 8.98
CA PHE A 228 -6.44 -20.75 8.41
C PHE A 228 -5.13 -20.70 7.63
N VAL A 229 -4.99 -19.74 6.71
CA VAL A 229 -3.78 -19.56 5.91
C VAL A 229 -2.58 -19.23 6.80
N GLY A 230 -2.77 -18.44 7.86
CA GLY A 230 -1.72 -18.15 8.84
C GLY A 230 -1.21 -19.40 9.54
N LYS A 231 -2.12 -20.28 9.98
CA LYS A 231 -1.75 -21.60 10.53
C LYS A 231 -0.98 -22.44 9.50
N TRP A 232 -1.54 -22.58 8.31
CA TRP A 232 -0.93 -23.34 7.21
C TRP A 232 0.45 -22.81 6.81
N MET A 233 0.66 -21.50 6.87
CA MET A 233 1.96 -20.86 6.63
C MET A 233 2.98 -21.24 7.71
N VAL A 234 2.63 -21.09 8.99
CA VAL A 234 3.53 -21.43 10.11
C VAL A 234 3.87 -22.93 10.09
N ASP A 235 2.90 -23.80 9.80
CA ASP A 235 3.12 -25.25 9.69
C ASP A 235 4.16 -25.63 8.61
N SER A 236 4.42 -24.77 7.62
CA SER A 236 5.51 -25.00 6.65
C SER A 236 6.90 -24.71 7.19
N GLY A 237 7.02 -23.83 8.20
CA GLY A 237 8.31 -23.40 8.74
C GLY A 237 9.04 -24.47 9.54
N PHE A 238 8.30 -25.47 10.05
CA PHE A 238 8.87 -26.59 10.80
C PHE A 238 9.32 -27.76 9.91
N LYS A 239 9.31 -27.60 8.59
CA LYS A 239 9.76 -28.60 7.62
C LYS A 239 10.98 -28.05 6.88
N GLU A 240 11.80 -28.96 6.34
CA GLU A 240 12.89 -28.51 5.48
C GLU A 240 12.35 -27.82 4.23
N PRO A 241 12.86 -26.62 3.87
CA PRO A 241 12.40 -25.92 2.69
C PRO A 241 12.70 -26.68 1.40
N GLU A 242 11.72 -26.70 0.49
CA GLU A 242 11.90 -27.26 -0.86
C GLU A 242 12.70 -26.31 -1.78
N THR A 243 12.78 -25.02 -1.44
CA THR A 243 13.48 -23.97 -2.20
C THR A 243 15.01 -24.12 -2.18
N GLU A 244 15.69 -23.33 -3.01
CA GLU A 244 17.16 -23.24 -3.06
C GLU A 244 17.77 -22.90 -1.69
N ASN A 245 17.19 -21.91 -1.01
CA ASN A 245 17.54 -21.59 0.36
C ASN A 245 16.96 -22.65 1.32
N LYS A 246 17.84 -23.39 2.02
CA LYS A 246 17.50 -24.48 2.96
C LYS A 246 17.40 -24.04 4.42
N THR A 247 17.56 -22.75 4.72
CA THR A 247 17.38 -22.21 6.06
C THR A 247 15.92 -22.36 6.50
N PRO A 248 15.63 -22.93 7.69
CA PRO A 248 14.26 -23.09 8.19
C PRO A 248 13.46 -21.79 8.08
N ARG A 249 12.28 -21.89 7.46
CA ARG A 249 11.43 -20.73 7.18
C ARG A 249 10.07 -21.13 6.64
N VAL A 250 9.12 -20.23 6.79
CA VAL A 250 7.82 -20.37 6.13
C VAL A 250 7.97 -20.33 4.60
N SER A 251 7.17 -21.13 3.92
CA SER A 251 7.14 -21.17 2.45
C SER A 251 6.81 -19.78 1.85
N PRO A 252 7.61 -19.29 0.87
CA PRO A 252 7.37 -18.01 0.21
C PRO A 252 5.98 -17.91 -0.43
N TYR A 253 5.46 -19.02 -0.96
CA TYR A 253 4.12 -19.09 -1.53
C TYR A 253 3.04 -18.89 -0.48
N ARG A 254 3.15 -19.57 0.67
CA ARG A 254 2.18 -19.47 1.77
C ARG A 254 2.19 -18.06 2.37
N LEU A 255 3.38 -17.47 2.53
CA LEU A 255 3.56 -16.08 2.95
C LEU A 255 2.87 -15.11 1.98
N THR A 256 3.07 -15.30 0.68
CA THR A 256 2.46 -14.46 -0.36
C THR A 256 0.92 -14.56 -0.35
N ILE A 257 0.37 -15.75 -0.18
CA ILE A 257 -1.09 -15.95 -0.05
C ILE A 257 -1.62 -15.26 1.21
N HIS A 258 -0.94 -15.45 2.35
CA HIS A 258 -1.30 -14.82 3.62
C HIS A 258 -1.31 -13.28 3.54
N PHE A 259 -0.28 -12.71 2.95
CA PHE A 259 -0.19 -11.27 2.72
C PHE A 259 -1.27 -10.77 1.77
N THR A 260 -1.50 -11.47 0.65
CA THR A 260 -2.49 -11.08 -0.36
C THR A 260 -3.91 -11.09 0.21
N ASN A 261 -4.23 -12.07 1.06
CA ASN A 261 -5.52 -12.16 1.74
C ASN A 261 -5.69 -11.02 2.79
N ALA A 262 -4.63 -10.68 3.55
CA ALA A 262 -4.63 -9.49 4.40
C ALA A 262 -4.85 -8.20 3.60
N LEU A 263 -4.14 -8.06 2.48
CA LEU A 263 -4.25 -6.89 1.59
C LEU A 263 -5.66 -6.77 1.01
N ALA A 264 -6.34 -7.89 0.73
CA ALA A 264 -7.72 -7.89 0.27
C ALA A 264 -8.69 -7.40 1.37
N ILE A 265 -8.57 -7.91 2.60
CA ILE A 265 -9.34 -7.43 3.77
C ILE A 265 -9.13 -5.93 3.95
N TYR A 266 -7.86 -5.51 4.02
CA TYR A 266 -7.46 -4.11 4.14
C TYR A 266 -8.11 -3.24 3.04
N SER A 267 -7.99 -3.67 1.79
CA SER A 267 -8.49 -2.93 0.63
C SER A 267 -10.01 -2.79 0.64
N LEU A 268 -10.74 -3.86 0.97
CA LEU A 268 -12.20 -3.87 1.02
C LEU A 268 -12.71 -2.92 2.12
N CYS A 269 -12.11 -2.99 3.30
CA CYS A 269 -12.45 -2.11 4.42
C CYS A 269 -12.12 -0.65 4.10
N LEU A 270 -10.90 -0.37 3.65
CA LEU A 270 -10.46 0.99 3.32
C LEU A 270 -11.32 1.59 2.22
N TRP A 271 -11.49 0.88 1.10
CA TRP A 271 -12.25 1.37 -0.05
C TRP A 271 -13.69 1.74 0.31
N ASN A 272 -14.39 0.85 1.02
CA ASN A 272 -15.78 1.08 1.39
C ASN A 272 -15.94 2.13 2.49
N GLY A 273 -15.06 2.16 3.50
CA GLY A 273 -15.04 3.20 4.53
C GLY A 273 -14.83 4.59 3.93
N ILE A 274 -13.85 4.72 3.02
CA ILE A 274 -13.56 5.97 2.31
C ILE A 274 -14.74 6.41 1.43
N LYS A 275 -15.42 5.49 0.75
CA LYS A 275 -16.60 5.82 -0.06
C LYS A 275 -17.78 6.30 0.78
N LEU A 276 -17.97 5.77 1.99
CA LEU A 276 -19.04 6.21 2.89
C LEU A 276 -18.82 7.62 3.41
N ILE A 277 -17.62 7.96 3.88
CA ILE A 277 -17.32 9.33 4.36
C ILE A 277 -17.53 10.37 3.25
N LYS A 278 -17.24 10.00 1.99
CA LYS A 278 -17.28 10.92 0.86
C LYS A 278 -18.67 11.18 0.29
N ARG A 279 -19.68 10.37 0.65
CA ARG A 279 -21.05 10.51 0.12
C ARG A 279 -21.67 11.88 0.45
N ASP A 280 -21.15 12.56 1.47
CA ASP A 280 -21.60 13.89 1.90
C ASP A 280 -20.98 15.06 1.09
N GLY A 281 -20.04 14.80 0.16
CA GLY A 281 -19.34 15.84 -0.61
C GLY A 281 -19.32 15.55 -2.11
N ASN A 282 -20.35 16.02 -2.81
CA ASN A 282 -20.52 15.90 -4.27
C ASN A 282 -19.35 16.51 -5.05
N ILE A 283 -18.34 15.70 -5.37
CA ILE A 283 -17.59 15.85 -6.61
C ILE A 283 -18.05 14.69 -7.51
N VAL A 284 -19.25 14.80 -8.05
CA VAL A 284 -19.68 13.95 -9.16
C VAL A 284 -19.04 14.53 -10.41
N THR A 285 -17.81 14.12 -10.71
CA THR A 285 -17.26 14.37 -12.05
C THR A 285 -18.06 13.54 -13.06
N PRO A 286 -18.61 14.15 -14.11
CA PRO A 286 -19.17 13.40 -15.23
C PRO A 286 -18.15 12.38 -15.74
N GLN A 287 -18.60 11.18 -16.12
CA GLN A 287 -17.74 10.19 -16.77
C GLN A 287 -17.39 10.65 -18.19
N THR A 288 -16.42 11.54 -18.30
CA THR A 288 -15.86 11.95 -19.58
C THR A 288 -14.86 10.90 -20.08
N VAL A 289 -14.59 10.90 -21.39
CA VAL A 289 -13.52 10.08 -22.00
C VAL A 289 -12.18 10.33 -21.30
N ALA A 290 -11.92 11.59 -20.94
CA ALA A 290 -10.77 12.02 -20.14
C ALA A 290 -10.66 11.29 -18.79
N MET A 291 -11.77 11.21 -18.04
CA MET A 291 -11.82 10.52 -16.74
C MET A 291 -11.67 9.01 -16.89
N ARG A 292 -12.19 8.41 -17.96
CA ARG A 292 -11.98 6.98 -18.27
C ARG A 292 -10.50 6.67 -18.52
N ALA A 293 -9.81 7.52 -19.28
CA ALA A 293 -8.38 7.33 -19.55
C ALA A 293 -7.52 7.43 -18.27
N VAL A 294 -7.82 8.39 -17.39
CA VAL A 294 -7.13 8.50 -16.08
C VAL A 294 -7.43 7.28 -15.20
N ARG A 295 -8.67 6.79 -15.17
CA ARG A 295 -9.06 5.60 -14.42
C ARG A 295 -8.29 4.37 -14.85
N ASN A 296 -8.15 4.15 -16.16
CA ASN A 296 -7.41 3.01 -16.70
C ASN A 296 -5.93 3.10 -16.31
N ARG A 297 -5.31 4.28 -16.37
CA ARG A 297 -3.93 4.48 -15.90
C ARG A 297 -3.77 4.25 -14.39
N ALA A 298 -4.72 4.72 -13.59
CA ALA A 298 -4.73 4.45 -12.15
C ALA A 298 -4.89 2.95 -11.84
N ARG A 299 -5.72 2.22 -12.60
CA ARG A 299 -5.83 0.75 -12.50
C ARG A 299 -4.54 0.03 -12.87
N MET A 300 -3.85 0.47 -13.92
CA MET A 300 -2.53 -0.05 -14.28
C MET A 300 -1.50 0.20 -13.17
N SER A 301 -1.51 1.39 -12.56
CA SER A 301 -0.63 1.70 -11.43
C SER A 301 -0.92 0.83 -10.21
N LEU A 302 -2.21 0.61 -9.91
CA LEU A 302 -2.64 -0.29 -8.84
C LEU A 302 -2.18 -1.73 -9.12
N LEU A 303 -2.39 -2.24 -10.35
CA LEU A 303 -1.95 -3.59 -10.74
C LEU A 303 -0.42 -3.74 -10.66
N SER A 304 0.34 -2.76 -11.17
CA SER A 304 1.81 -2.78 -11.08
C SER A 304 2.28 -2.78 -9.62
N THR A 305 1.66 -1.96 -8.77
CA THR A 305 1.96 -1.91 -7.33
C THR A 305 1.62 -3.26 -6.66
N PHE A 306 0.47 -3.86 -7.00
CA PHE A 306 0.08 -5.17 -6.50
C PHE A 306 1.12 -6.25 -6.83
N LEU A 307 1.53 -6.33 -8.10
CA LEU A 307 2.54 -7.29 -8.54
C LEU A 307 3.90 -7.03 -7.88
N THR A 308 4.27 -5.76 -7.69
CA THR A 308 5.49 -5.39 -6.97
C THR A 308 5.44 -5.84 -5.51
N MET A 309 4.30 -5.67 -4.84
CA MET A 309 4.10 -6.09 -3.45
C MET A 309 4.13 -7.62 -3.31
N ILE A 310 3.53 -8.36 -4.24
CA ILE A 310 3.63 -9.84 -4.33
C ILE A 310 5.09 -10.27 -4.48
N TYR A 311 5.84 -9.66 -5.39
CA TYR A 311 7.27 -9.98 -5.50
C TYR A 311 8.05 -9.56 -4.24
N GLY A 312 7.62 -8.51 -3.55
CA GLY A 312 8.20 -8.13 -2.27
C GLY A 312 8.04 -9.21 -1.19
N THR A 313 6.90 -9.92 -1.15
CA THR A 313 6.71 -11.05 -0.23
C THR A 313 7.52 -12.27 -0.64
N LEU A 314 7.76 -12.49 -1.93
CA LEU A 314 8.67 -13.53 -2.41
C LEU A 314 10.13 -13.19 -2.09
N VAL A 315 10.54 -11.93 -2.21
CA VAL A 315 11.87 -11.47 -1.81
C VAL A 315 12.09 -11.70 -0.31
N ALA A 316 11.12 -11.30 0.53
CA ALA A 316 11.18 -11.55 1.96
C ALA A 316 11.07 -13.05 2.29
N GLY A 317 10.29 -13.82 1.55
CA GLY A 317 10.13 -15.27 1.77
C GLY A 317 11.40 -16.05 1.47
N ASN A 318 12.12 -15.69 0.41
CA ASN A 318 13.35 -16.37 -0.02
C ASN A 318 14.64 -15.76 0.56
N ASP A 319 14.55 -14.69 1.36
CA ASP A 319 15.67 -13.79 1.71
C ASP A 319 16.44 -13.24 0.50
N ALA A 320 15.77 -13.09 -0.63
CA ALA A 320 16.41 -12.62 -1.85
C ALA A 320 16.95 -11.18 -1.74
N GLY A 321 16.59 -10.44 -0.69
CA GLY A 321 17.16 -9.11 -0.42
C GLY A 321 18.64 -9.13 -0.06
N LEU A 322 19.16 -10.27 0.40
CA LEU A 322 20.56 -10.46 0.84
C LEU A 322 21.48 -11.04 -0.25
N ALA A 323 20.95 -11.37 -1.44
CA ALA A 323 21.74 -12.02 -2.48
C ALA A 323 22.64 -11.06 -3.26
N TYR A 324 22.08 -9.94 -3.73
CA TYR A 324 22.83 -8.93 -4.47
C TYR A 324 22.64 -7.56 -3.81
N ASN A 325 23.65 -7.04 -3.12
CA ASN A 325 23.56 -5.81 -2.32
C ASN A 325 24.20 -4.57 -2.98
N THR A 326 24.37 -4.58 -4.31
CA THR A 326 24.76 -3.40 -5.10
C THR A 326 23.60 -2.88 -5.96
N TRP A 327 23.74 -1.65 -6.44
CA TRP A 327 22.80 -0.97 -7.36
C TRP A 327 23.56 0.06 -8.21
N PRO A 328 23.24 0.25 -9.51
CA PRO A 328 22.15 -0.38 -10.28
C PRO A 328 22.47 -1.80 -10.75
N LYS A 329 23.76 -2.16 -10.79
CA LYS A 329 24.19 -3.54 -11.05
C LYS A 329 23.83 -4.46 -9.88
N MET A 330 23.73 -5.74 -10.16
CA MET A 330 23.65 -6.85 -9.22
C MET A 330 25.02 -7.52 -9.19
N LEU A 331 25.88 -7.04 -8.29
CA LEU A 331 27.34 -7.23 -8.31
C LEU A 331 27.97 -6.63 -9.59
N ASP A 332 28.62 -7.44 -10.42
CA ASP A 332 29.33 -6.98 -11.62
C ASP A 332 28.43 -6.86 -12.86
N THR A 333 27.27 -7.52 -12.84
CA THR A 333 26.32 -7.63 -13.97
C THR A 333 25.03 -6.86 -13.72
N TYR A 334 24.29 -6.48 -14.77
CA TYR A 334 22.96 -5.85 -14.61
C TYR A 334 21.84 -6.86 -14.45
N ILE A 335 21.99 -8.03 -15.07
CA ILE A 335 21.10 -9.18 -14.97
C ILE A 335 21.89 -10.26 -14.22
N PRO A 336 21.36 -10.83 -13.13
CA PRO A 336 22.10 -11.83 -12.36
C PRO A 336 22.27 -13.12 -13.18
N ASP A 337 23.39 -13.81 -12.99
CA ASP A 337 23.74 -15.02 -13.72
C ASP A 337 22.75 -16.18 -13.49
N ASP A 338 21.99 -16.12 -12.39
CA ASP A 338 20.86 -17.01 -12.10
C ASP A 338 19.86 -17.12 -13.26
N TYR A 339 19.70 -16.05 -14.06
CA TYR A 339 18.79 -16.04 -15.21
C TYR A 339 19.21 -17.00 -16.31
N ALA A 340 20.52 -17.24 -16.48
CA ALA A 340 21.03 -18.18 -17.48
C ALA A 340 20.59 -19.63 -17.17
N HIS A 341 20.18 -19.88 -15.93
CA HIS A 341 19.81 -21.20 -15.41
C HIS A 341 18.29 -21.29 -15.12
N VAL A 342 17.46 -20.45 -15.74
CA VAL A 342 15.99 -20.54 -15.65
C VAL A 342 15.49 -21.52 -16.71
N ASP A 343 15.22 -22.76 -16.29
CA ASP A 343 14.67 -23.84 -17.11
C ASP A 343 13.18 -24.15 -16.81
N SER A 344 12.62 -23.55 -15.75
CA SER A 344 11.24 -23.78 -15.31
C SER A 344 10.57 -22.51 -14.79
N LEU A 345 9.22 -22.47 -14.83
CA LEU A 345 8.45 -21.35 -14.29
C LEU A 345 8.64 -21.16 -12.79
N LYS A 346 8.94 -22.22 -12.04
CA LYS A 346 9.19 -22.16 -10.59
C LYS A 346 10.41 -21.31 -10.26
N HIS A 347 11.44 -21.35 -11.10
CA HIS A 347 12.65 -20.57 -10.90
C HIS A 347 12.42 -19.06 -10.91
N LEU A 348 11.35 -18.57 -11.54
CA LEU A 348 10.98 -17.15 -11.48
C LEU A 348 10.55 -16.69 -10.06
N PHE A 349 10.13 -17.64 -9.22
CA PHE A 349 9.59 -17.39 -7.88
C PHE A 349 10.48 -17.92 -6.74
N GLU A 350 11.42 -18.81 -7.05
CA GLU A 350 12.26 -19.52 -6.07
C GLU A 350 13.75 -19.19 -6.19
N LYS A 351 14.28 -18.90 -7.39
CA LYS A 351 15.71 -18.59 -7.55
C LYS A 351 16.01 -17.19 -7.03
N THR A 352 16.98 -17.13 -6.14
CA THR A 352 17.20 -15.95 -5.29
C THR A 352 17.52 -14.70 -6.11
N GLY A 353 18.48 -14.77 -7.04
CA GLY A 353 18.82 -13.64 -7.91
C GLY A 353 17.69 -13.22 -8.84
N VAL A 354 16.97 -14.19 -9.40
CA VAL A 354 15.83 -13.96 -10.31
C VAL A 354 14.69 -13.24 -9.61
N VAL A 355 14.31 -13.69 -8.41
CA VAL A 355 13.25 -13.06 -7.60
C VAL A 355 13.61 -11.62 -7.25
N GLN A 356 14.86 -11.38 -6.82
CA GLN A 356 15.32 -10.04 -6.50
C GLN A 356 15.32 -9.12 -7.72
N PHE A 357 15.83 -9.58 -8.86
CA PHE A 357 15.85 -8.81 -10.11
C PHE A 357 14.43 -8.46 -10.59
N ASN A 358 13.52 -9.44 -10.62
CA ASN A 358 12.13 -9.24 -11.00
C ASN A 358 11.44 -8.18 -10.11
N HIS A 359 11.69 -8.23 -8.80
CA HIS A 359 11.18 -7.22 -7.88
C HIS A 359 11.71 -5.81 -8.20
N ARG A 360 13.02 -5.66 -8.50
CA ARG A 360 13.61 -4.38 -8.91
C ARG A 360 12.94 -3.84 -10.18
N CYS A 361 12.78 -4.69 -11.20
CA CYS A 361 12.14 -4.34 -12.47
C CYS A 361 10.69 -3.89 -12.27
N LEU A 362 9.91 -4.60 -11.46
CA LEU A 362 8.54 -4.22 -11.10
C LEU A 362 8.48 -2.89 -10.35
N GLY A 363 9.48 -2.58 -9.51
CA GLY A 363 9.64 -1.28 -8.87
C GLY A 363 9.77 -0.13 -9.89
N TYR A 364 10.63 -0.28 -10.89
CA TYR A 364 10.78 0.71 -11.96
C TYR A 364 9.51 0.87 -12.80
N ILE A 365 8.85 -0.24 -13.14
CA ILE A 365 7.57 -0.22 -13.87
C ILE A 365 6.51 0.52 -13.05
N THR A 366 6.48 0.35 -11.73
CA THR A 366 5.52 1.02 -10.84
C THR A 366 5.75 2.54 -10.78
N ILE A 367 7.00 3.00 -10.71
CA ILE A 367 7.30 4.44 -10.83
C ILE A 367 6.84 4.97 -12.20
N LEU A 368 7.16 4.28 -13.29
CA LEU A 368 6.74 4.70 -14.62
C LEU A 368 5.21 4.77 -14.74
N ALA A 369 4.49 3.75 -14.24
CA ALA A 369 3.03 3.70 -14.27
C ALA A 369 2.39 4.86 -13.49
N THR A 370 2.91 5.16 -12.29
CA THR A 370 2.43 6.28 -11.47
C THR A 370 2.78 7.64 -12.07
N ALA A 371 3.96 7.80 -12.69
CA ALA A 371 4.35 9.00 -13.42
C ALA A 371 3.44 9.25 -14.62
N LEU A 372 3.19 8.23 -15.45
CA LEU A 372 2.28 8.31 -16.59
C LEU A 372 0.84 8.63 -16.15
N THR A 373 0.40 8.09 -15.00
CA THR A 373 -0.90 8.43 -14.41
C THR A 373 -0.95 9.92 -14.04
N TYR A 374 0.06 10.45 -13.35
CA TYR A 374 0.14 11.86 -13.00
C TYR A 374 0.17 12.77 -14.25
N CYS A 375 1.02 12.46 -15.24
CA CYS A 375 1.07 13.19 -16.51
C CYS A 375 -0.30 13.19 -17.21
N LYS A 376 -1.01 12.05 -17.21
CA LYS A 376 -2.35 11.97 -17.79
C LYS A 376 -3.35 12.85 -17.02
N THR A 377 -3.29 12.92 -15.69
CA THR A 377 -4.16 13.83 -14.92
C THR A 377 -3.91 15.29 -15.27
N ARG A 378 -2.65 15.68 -15.49
CA ARG A 378 -2.30 17.05 -15.91
C ARG A 378 -2.83 17.37 -17.31
N ALA A 379 -2.59 16.46 -18.27
CA ALA A 379 -2.99 16.66 -19.66
C ALA A 379 -4.51 16.76 -19.85
N GLN A 380 -5.29 16.14 -18.96
CA GLN A 380 -6.75 16.06 -19.06
C GLN A 380 -7.48 17.11 -18.21
N GLY A 381 -6.77 17.98 -17.48
CA GLY A 381 -7.40 19.04 -16.68
C GLY A 381 -8.33 18.54 -15.58
N VAL A 382 -8.07 17.35 -14.99
CA VAL A 382 -8.96 16.76 -13.97
C VAL A 382 -9.02 17.62 -12.69
N PRO A 383 -10.07 17.47 -11.86
CA PRO A 383 -10.20 18.22 -10.61
C PRO A 383 -8.96 18.12 -9.71
N ARG A 384 -8.67 19.22 -9.00
CA ARG A 384 -7.51 19.36 -8.11
C ARG A 384 -7.33 18.18 -7.14
N PRO A 385 -8.37 17.63 -6.48
CA PRO A 385 -8.21 16.50 -5.57
C PRO A 385 -7.69 15.21 -6.25
N ILE A 386 -8.15 14.91 -7.47
CA ILE A 386 -7.69 13.74 -8.25
C ILE A 386 -6.23 13.92 -8.63
N ARG A 387 -5.86 15.11 -9.10
CA ARG A 387 -4.47 15.44 -9.45
C ARG A 387 -3.54 15.37 -8.24
N LYS A 388 -3.97 15.85 -7.06
CA LYS A 388 -3.20 15.74 -5.81
C LYS A 388 -2.97 14.29 -5.39
N LEU A 389 -3.97 13.42 -5.52
CA LEU A 389 -3.83 11.98 -5.22
C LEU A 389 -2.89 11.28 -6.20
N ALA A 390 -2.98 11.58 -7.50
CA ALA A 390 -2.05 11.05 -8.50
C ALA A 390 -0.59 11.51 -8.25
N MET A 391 -0.41 12.77 -7.83
CA MET A 391 0.89 13.29 -7.41
C MET A 391 1.40 12.60 -6.13
N GLY A 392 0.52 12.37 -5.15
CA GLY A 392 0.85 11.62 -3.94
C GLY A 392 1.29 10.18 -4.25
N ALA A 393 0.63 9.50 -5.18
CA ALA A 393 1.04 8.17 -5.63
C ALA A 393 2.42 8.17 -6.31
N LEU A 394 2.72 9.20 -7.12
CA LEU A 394 4.05 9.36 -7.72
C LEU A 394 5.13 9.63 -6.65
N HIS A 395 4.88 10.49 -5.67
CA HIS A 395 5.84 10.72 -4.59
C HIS A 395 6.06 9.44 -3.76
N ALA A 396 4.99 8.74 -3.40
CA ALA A 396 5.08 7.50 -2.65
C ALA A 396 5.85 6.41 -3.43
N SER A 397 5.69 6.31 -4.75
CA SER A 397 6.44 5.35 -5.57
C SER A 397 7.92 5.70 -5.71
N ILE A 398 8.26 6.99 -5.82
CA ILE A 398 9.66 7.47 -5.80
C ILE A 398 10.31 7.14 -4.45
N ILE A 399 9.65 7.49 -3.35
CA ILE A 399 10.10 7.16 -2.00
C ILE A 399 10.28 5.65 -1.84
N GLN A 400 9.36 4.85 -2.38
CA GLN A 400 9.43 3.38 -2.33
C GLN A 400 10.74 2.86 -2.92
N VAL A 401 11.10 3.30 -4.13
CA VAL A 401 12.32 2.84 -4.79
C VAL A 401 13.57 3.35 -4.09
N ILE A 402 13.57 4.61 -3.61
CA ILE A 402 14.71 5.14 -2.85
C ILE A 402 14.94 4.31 -1.57
N ILE A 403 13.89 4.04 -0.79
CA ILE A 403 14.01 3.21 0.41
C ILE A 403 14.45 1.79 0.02
N GLY A 404 13.92 1.21 -1.06
CA GLY A 404 14.29 -0.13 -1.54
C GLY A 404 15.77 -0.23 -1.91
N ILE A 405 16.29 0.76 -2.65
CA ILE A 405 17.71 0.86 -3.02
C ILE A 405 18.58 0.97 -1.77
N ILE A 406 18.26 1.89 -0.85
CA ILE A 406 19.01 2.08 0.39
C ILE A 406 19.00 0.81 1.25
N THR A 407 17.83 0.15 1.34
CA THR A 407 17.67 -1.10 2.10
C THR A 407 18.58 -2.19 1.55
N VAL A 408 18.62 -2.36 0.23
CA VAL A 408 19.51 -3.35 -0.40
C VAL A 408 20.98 -3.00 -0.21
N ILE A 409 21.39 -1.75 -0.46
CA ILE A 409 22.80 -1.34 -0.31
C ILE A 409 23.29 -1.52 1.14
N LYS A 410 22.42 -1.32 2.12
CA LYS A 410 22.74 -1.48 3.54
C LYS A 410 22.54 -2.90 4.08
N HIS A 411 22.41 -3.91 3.21
CA HIS A 411 22.23 -5.32 3.61
C HIS A 411 20.96 -5.56 4.44
N VAL A 412 19.84 -4.98 3.99
CA VAL A 412 18.48 -5.19 4.51
C VAL A 412 18.36 -4.91 6.02
N PRO A 413 18.73 -3.72 6.52
CA PRO A 413 18.56 -3.41 7.93
C PRO A 413 17.06 -3.38 8.26
N LEU A 414 16.68 -3.92 9.42
CA LEU A 414 15.28 -4.10 9.83
C LEU A 414 14.44 -2.82 9.67
N HIS A 415 14.96 -1.66 10.11
CA HIS A 415 14.26 -0.38 9.99
C HIS A 415 14.03 0.05 8.53
N GLY A 416 14.98 -0.23 7.63
CA GLY A 416 14.87 0.07 6.20
C GLY A 416 13.81 -0.83 5.54
N ALA A 417 13.86 -2.13 5.82
CA ALA A 417 12.88 -3.09 5.33
C ALA A 417 11.46 -2.79 5.83
N MET A 418 11.31 -2.38 7.11
CA MET A 418 10.05 -1.94 7.68
C MET A 418 9.54 -0.64 7.05
N ALA A 419 10.41 0.36 6.85
CA ALA A 419 10.04 1.60 6.17
C ALA A 419 9.57 1.32 4.72
N HIS A 420 10.26 0.39 4.02
CA HIS A 420 9.89 -0.04 2.68
C HIS A 420 8.50 -0.69 2.66
N HIS A 421 8.21 -1.58 3.61
CA HIS A 421 6.90 -2.23 3.75
C HIS A 421 5.78 -1.20 4.02
N THR A 422 5.98 -0.31 5.00
CA THR A 422 4.97 0.69 5.39
C THR A 422 4.70 1.69 4.26
N ASN A 423 5.72 2.13 3.53
CA ASN A 423 5.51 3.03 2.40
C ASN A 423 4.79 2.33 1.23
N ALA A 424 4.99 1.02 1.01
CA ALA A 424 4.23 0.26 0.02
C ALA A 424 2.72 0.26 0.35
N MET A 425 2.39 0.09 1.64
CA MET A 425 1.01 0.19 2.12
C MET A 425 0.44 1.61 1.92
N ALA A 426 1.25 2.65 2.14
CA ALA A 426 0.83 4.04 1.88
C ALA A 426 0.57 4.29 0.38
N LEU A 427 1.46 3.83 -0.51
CA LEU A 427 1.27 3.91 -1.96
C LEU A 427 -0.02 3.21 -2.40
N TRP A 428 -0.26 1.99 -1.91
CA TRP A 428 -1.47 1.22 -2.17
C TRP A 428 -2.73 1.99 -1.73
N SER A 429 -2.70 2.56 -0.53
CA SER A 429 -3.78 3.37 0.04
C SER A 429 -4.12 4.58 -0.83
N VAL A 430 -3.10 5.32 -1.26
CA VAL A 430 -3.28 6.52 -2.10
C VAL A 430 -3.86 6.14 -3.46
N LEU A 431 -3.46 5.00 -4.05
CA LEU A 431 -4.03 4.51 -5.30
C LEU A 431 -5.49 4.07 -5.16
N LEU A 432 -5.86 3.40 -4.07
CA LEU A 432 -7.25 3.10 -3.74
C LEU A 432 -8.06 4.40 -3.54
N MET A 433 -7.49 5.38 -2.84
CA MET A 433 -8.11 6.70 -2.68
C MET A 433 -8.32 7.40 -4.02
N LEU A 434 -7.33 7.37 -4.92
CA LEU A 434 -7.41 7.94 -6.25
C LEU A 434 -8.56 7.30 -7.04
N LEU A 435 -8.58 5.98 -7.12
CA LEU A 435 -9.61 5.22 -7.82
C LEU A 435 -11.00 5.45 -7.22
N SER A 436 -11.12 5.58 -5.89
CA SER A 436 -12.41 5.86 -5.24
C SER A 436 -12.98 7.24 -5.60
N ARG A 437 -12.14 8.16 -6.10
CA ARG A 437 -12.54 9.50 -6.56
C ARG A 437 -12.87 9.54 -8.05
N ILE A 438 -12.58 8.47 -8.81
CA ILE A 438 -12.80 8.39 -10.25
C ILE A 438 -13.92 7.37 -10.49
N LYS A 439 -15.16 7.85 -10.70
CA LYS A 439 -16.32 6.98 -10.98
C LYS A 439 -16.16 6.22 -12.27
#